data_AF-A0A497ME33-F1
#
_entry.id   AF-A0A497ME33-F1
#
_cell.length_a   1.000
_cell.length_b   1.000
_cell.length_c   1.000
_cell.angle_alpha   90.00
_cell.angle_beta   90.00
_cell.angle_gamma   90.00
#
_symmetry.space_group_name_H-M   'P 1'
#
loop_
_entity.id
_entity.type
_entity.pdbx_description
1 polymer ?
#
loop_
_entity_poly.entity_id
_entity_poly.type
_entity_poly.pdbx_seq_one_letter_code
_entity_poly.pdbx_strand_id
1 'polypeptide(L)' 'MDYKTGSIKFKGRKCPRCGKFMAHHLAPIPRWACGGCGYTEYERKSSNRNP' A
#
# COMPACT_ATOMS: atom_id res chain seq x y z
N MET A 1 1.22 12.67 10.96
CA MET A 1 1.94 12.68 12.24
C MET A 1 0.89 12.65 13.31
N ASP A 2 0.78 11.55 14.05
CA ASP A 2 0.00 11.57 15.28
C ASP A 2 0.92 12.12 16.38
N TYR A 3 0.76 13.40 16.71
CA TYR A 3 1.64 14.10 17.65
C TYR A 3 1.48 13.62 19.10
N LYS A 4 0.47 12.77 19.39
CA LYS A 4 0.23 12.19 20.72
C LYS A 4 1.03 10.91 20.96
N THR A 5 1.30 10.13 19.93
CA THR A 5 2.03 8.84 20.03
C THR A 5 3.40 8.87 19.39
N GLY A 6 3.79 9.95 18.70
CA GLY A 6 5.06 10.05 17.98
C GLY A 6 5.16 9.09 16.79
N SER A 7 4.06 8.41 16.44
CA SER A 7 4.08 7.38 15.40
C SER A 7 3.89 8.00 14.02
N ILE A 8 4.94 7.90 13.20
CA ILE A 8 4.88 8.18 11.77
C ILE A 8 4.20 6.97 11.12
N LYS A 9 2.87 6.94 11.12
CA LYS A 9 2.13 5.93 10.34
C LYS A 9 2.44 6.15 8.87
N PHE A 10 3.25 5.26 8.31
CA PHE A 10 3.57 5.26 6.90
C PHE A 10 2.27 5.03 6.12
N LYS A 11 1.85 6.03 5.33
CA LYS A 11 0.64 5.96 4.51
C LYS A 11 0.82 5.12 3.24
N GLY A 12 2.04 4.73 2.91
CA GLY A 12 2.32 3.88 1.76
C GLY A 12 2.25 2.39 2.10
N ARG A 13 2.39 1.54 1.08
CA ARG A 13 2.44 0.09 1.23
C ARG A 13 3.87 -0.42 1.20
N LYS A 14 4.23 -1.30 2.14
CA LYS A 14 5.45 -2.11 2.08
C LYS A 14 5.14 -3.42 1.39
N CYS A 15 6.10 -3.92 0.61
CA CYS A 15 5.99 -5.19 -0.07
C CYS A 15 5.95 -6.33 0.95
N PRO A 16 4.93 -7.21 0.93
CA PRO A 16 4.84 -8.33 1.87
C PRO A 16 5.93 -9.38 1.64
N ARG A 17 6.55 -9.41 0.45
CA ARG A 17 7.58 -10.39 0.10
C ARG A 17 8.98 -9.97 0.54
N CYS A 18 9.32 -8.69 0.39
CA CYS A 18 10.70 -8.22 0.59
C CYS A 18 10.83 -6.98 1.48
N GLY A 19 9.74 -6.47 2.04
CA GLY A 19 9.74 -5.32 2.96
C GLY A 19 10.05 -3.96 2.36
N LYS A 20 10.41 -3.89 1.06
CA LYS A 20 10.68 -2.65 0.33
C LYS A 20 9.41 -1.83 0.10
N PHE A 21 9.55 -0.53 -0.14
CA PHE A 21 8.43 0.32 -0.50
C PHE A 21 7.87 -0.04 -1.87
N MET A 22 6.54 0.01 -1.99
CA MET A 22 5.83 -0.21 -3.26
C MET A 22 5.42 1.14 -3.86
N ALA A 23 5.40 1.21 -5.20
CA ALA A 23 4.90 2.34 -5.95
C ALA A 23 3.39 2.22 -6.15
N HIS A 24 2.65 3.28 -5.85
CA HIS A 24 1.21 3.34 -6.11
C HIS A 24 0.95 3.89 -7.51
N HIS A 25 0.50 3.03 -8.41
CA HIS A 25 0.06 3.41 -9.74
C HIS A 25 -1.46 3.55 -9.74
N LEU A 26 -1.95 4.78 -9.92
CA LEU A 26 -3.39 5.09 -9.87
C LEU A 26 -4.12 4.78 -11.18
N ALA A 27 -3.40 4.74 -12.31
CA ALA A 27 -3.96 4.53 -13.64
C ALA A 27 -3.21 3.42 -14.42
N PRO A 28 -3.88 2.71 -15.35
CA PRO A 28 -5.33 2.72 -15.62
C PRO A 28 -6.16 2.02 -14.54
N ILE A 29 -5.54 1.14 -13.75
CA ILE A 29 -6.14 0.44 -12.61
C ILE A 29 -5.26 0.71 -11.38
N PRO A 30 -5.84 1.15 -10.25
CA PRO A 30 -5.12 1.34 -8.99
C PRO A 30 -4.41 0.06 -8.55
N ARG A 31 -3.07 0.11 -8.49
CA ARG A 31 -2.23 -1.03 -8.10
C ARG A 31 -0.97 -0.57 -7.38
N TRP A 32 -0.47 -1.41 -6.50
CA TRP A 32 0.83 -1.30 -5.87
C TRP A 32 1.80 -2.22 -6.57
N ALA A 33 2.89 -1.68 -7.11
CA ALA A 33 3.95 -2.48 -7.72
C ALA A 33 5.25 -2.35 -6.92
N CYS A 34 5.91 -3.46 -6.63
CA CYS A 34 7.20 -3.51 -5.97
C CYS A 34 8.31 -3.55 -7.03
N GLY A 35 9.10 -2.49 -7.13
CA GLY A 35 10.24 -2.42 -8.05
C GLY A 35 11.40 -3.36 -7.69
N GLY A 36 11.43 -3.94 -6.48
CA GLY A 36 12.52 -4.80 -6.04
C GLY A 36 12.34 -6.29 -6.38
N CYS A 37 11.12 -6.82 -6.29
CA CYS A 37 10.84 -8.24 -6.52
C CYS A 37 9.75 -8.50 -7.57
N GLY A 38 9.23 -7.44 -8.20
CA GLY A 38 8.16 -7.52 -9.21
C GLY A 38 6.76 -7.80 -8.65
N TYR A 39 6.59 -7.92 -7.34
CA TYR A 39 5.28 -8.16 -6.73
C TYR A 39 4.31 -7.02 -7.04
N THR A 40 3.11 -7.36 -7.54
CA THR A 40 2.07 -6.38 -7.87
C THR A 40 0.76 -6.76 -7.18
N GLU A 41 0.11 -5.80 -6.56
CA GLU A 41 -1.15 -5.97 -5.85
C GLU A 41 -2.15 -4.92 -6.31
N TYR A 42 -3.31 -5.35 -6.80
CA TYR A 42 -4.34 -4.44 -7.28
C TYR A 42 -5.23 -4.02 -6.11
N GLU A 43 -5.49 -2.72 -5.97
CA GLU A 43 -6.47 -2.25 -5.00
C GLU A 43 -7.86 -2.63 -5.50
N ARG A 44 -8.44 -3.67 -4.92
CA ARG A 44 -9.89 -3.88 -5.04
C ARG A 44 -10.53 -2.81 -4.17
N LYS A 45 -11.37 -1.93 -4.73
CA LYS A 45 -12.24 -1.08 -3.91
C LYS A 45 -13.12 -2.01 -3.09
N SER A 46 -12.72 -2.25 -1.84
CA SER A 46 -13.56 -2.94 -0.87
C SER A 46 -14.74 -2.02 -0.64
N SER A 47 -15.86 -2.26 -1.33
CA SER A 47 -17.15 -1.80 -0.83
C SER A 47 -17.26 -2.34 0.59
N ASN A 48 -17.38 -1.41 1.52
CA ASN A 48 -17.58 -1.63 2.94
C ASN A 48 -18.64 -2.74 3.16
N ARG A 49 -18.21 -3.98 3.38
CA ARG A 49 -19.05 -5.04 3.94
C ARG A 49 -18.64 -5.17 5.41
N ASN A 50 -19.16 -4.25 6.21
CA ASN A 50 -19.31 -4.45 7.64
C ASN A 50 -20.21 -5.70 7.83
N PRO A 51 -19.89 -6.59 8.78
CA PRO A 51 -20.55 -7.90 8.94
C PRO A 51 -22.04 -7.80 9.24
#